data_AF-A0A927SFW3-F1
#
_entry.id   AF-A0A927SFW3-F1
#
_cell.length_a   1.000
_cell.length_b   1.000
_cell.length_c   1.000
_cell.angle_alpha   90.00
_cell.angle_beta   90.00
_cell.angle_gamma   90.00
#
_symmetry.space_group_name_H-M   'P 1'
#
loop_
_entity.id
_entity.type
_entity.pdbx_description
1 polymer ?
#
loop_
_entity_poly.entity_id
_entity_poly.type
_entity_poly.pdbx_seq_one_letter_code
_entity_poly.pdbx_strand_id
1 'polypeptide(L)'
;MKNQNTHALLLTLVGGYILYIAYQLLDGLLAGKDEMPLAAAIAAIAVFVIGGIGVLIYAWKLWRDAGKQDETEPEDETTLK
;
A
#
# COMPACT_ATOMS: atom_id res chain seq x y z
N MET A 1 12.88 10.20 14.47
CA MET A 1 12.99 8.78 14.04
C MET A 1 11.71 7.94 14.14
N LYS A 2 10.69 8.25 14.97
CA LYS A 2 9.54 7.33 15.20
C LYS A 2 8.37 7.37 14.18
N ASN A 3 8.41 8.19 13.13
CA ASN A 3 7.20 8.52 12.35
C ASN A 3 7.11 7.92 10.93
N GLN A 4 8.23 7.61 10.27
CA GLN A 4 8.20 7.15 8.87
C GLN A 4 7.87 5.66 8.74
N ASN A 5 8.42 4.82 9.63
CA ASN A 5 8.14 3.38 9.62
C ASN A 5 6.67 3.07 9.94
N THR A 6 6.06 3.82 10.87
CA THR A 6 4.64 3.69 11.19
C THR A 6 3.74 4.09 10.02
N HIS A 7 4.09 5.15 9.28
CA HIS A 7 3.36 5.57 8.08
C HIS A 7 3.44 4.54 6.96
N ALA A 8 4.63 3.97 6.72
CA ALA A 8 4.79 2.93 5.72
C ALA A 8 3.98 1.67 6.08
N LEU A 9 3.99 1.24 7.34
CA LEU A 9 3.20 0.12 7.83
C LEU A 9 1.70 0.35 7.66
N LEU A 10 1.22 1.56 7.97
CA LEU A 10 -0.17 1.95 7.76
C LEU A 10 -0.53 1.94 6.27
N LEU A 11 0.33 2.46 5.40
CA LEU A 11 0.10 2.46 3.94
C LEU A 11 0.07 1.03 3.39
N THR A 12 0.93 0.13 3.87
CA THR A 12 0.88 -1.28 3.48
C THR A 12 -0.40 -1.96 3.95
N LEU A 13 -0.85 -1.68 5.18
CA LEU A 13 -2.13 -2.18 5.70
C LEU A 13 -3.32 -1.67 4.88
N VAL A 14 -3.33 -0.37 4.56
CA VAL A 14 -4.38 0.25 3.73
C VAL A 14 -4.36 -0.33 2.31
N GLY A 15 -3.19 -0.45 1.68
CA GLY A 15 -3.06 -1.06 0.35
C GLY A 15 -3.50 -2.52 0.34
N GLY A 16 -3.13 -3.28 1.36
CA GLY A 16 -3.57 -4.67 1.55
C GLY A 16 -5.08 -4.79 1.76
N TYR A 17 -5.69 -3.89 2.53
CA TYR A 17 -7.14 -3.88 2.75
C TYR A 17 -7.92 -3.51 1.48
N ILE A 18 -7.41 -2.56 0.68
CA ILE A 18 -7.99 -2.21 -0.62
C ILE A 18 -7.97 -3.43 -1.56
N LEU A 19 -6.86 -4.16 -1.60
CA LEU A 19 -6.75 -5.41 -2.38
C LEU A 19 -7.66 -6.52 -1.85
N TYR A 20 -7.84 -6.61 -0.54
CA TYR A 20 -8.80 -7.54 0.06
C TYR A 20 -10.24 -7.25 -0.36
N ILE A 21 -10.64 -5.97 -0.39
CA ILE A 21 -11.95 -5.56 -0.92
C ILE A 21 -12.08 -5.95 -2.38
N ALA A 22 -11.04 -5.68 -3.20
CA ALA A 22 -11.04 -6.07 -4.61
C ALA A 22 -11.18 -7.59 -4.80
N TYR A 23 -10.54 -8.38 -3.93
CA TYR A 23 -10.67 -9.83 -3.93
C TYR A 23 -12.09 -10.29 -3.55
N GLN A 24 -12.70 -9.71 -2.52
CA GLN A 24 -14.10 -10.01 -2.16
C GLN A 24 -15.08 -9.67 -3.29
N LEU A 25 -14.89 -8.54 -3.97
CA LEU A 25 -15.68 -8.16 -5.13
C LEU A 25 -15.52 -9.18 -6.27
N LEU A 26 -14.29 -9.62 -6.53
CA LEU A 26 -14.02 -10.64 -7.54
C LEU A 26 -14.65 -12.00 -7.16
N ASP A 27 -14.54 -12.41 -5.91
CA ASP A 27 -15.13 -13.66 -5.41
C ASP A 27 -16.67 -13.61 -5.47
N GLY A 28 -17.27 -12.47 -5.12
CA GLY A 28 -18.70 -12.20 -5.27
C GLY A 28 -19.18 -12.28 -6.71
N LEU A 29 -18.41 -11.71 -7.64
CA LEU A 29 -18.68 -11.76 -9.08
C LEU A 29 -18.61 -13.19 -9.61
N LEU A 30 -17.56 -13.95 -9.23
CA LEU A 30 -17.37 -15.35 -9.64
C LEU A 30 -18.42 -16.29 -9.04
N ALA A 31 -18.87 -16.01 -7.81
CA ALA A 31 -19.95 -16.73 -7.17
C ALA A 31 -21.35 -16.39 -7.75
N GLY A 32 -21.43 -15.45 -8.70
CA GLY A 32 -22.70 -15.01 -9.29
C GLY A 32 -23.63 -14.32 -8.29
N LYS A 33 -23.08 -13.78 -7.20
CA LYS A 33 -23.83 -13.10 -6.12
C LYS A 33 -23.95 -11.60 -6.33
N ASP A 34 -23.32 -11.06 -7.35
CA ASP A 34 -23.37 -9.63 -7.64
C ASP A 34 -24.72 -9.22 -8.23
N GLU A 35 -25.35 -8.24 -7.58
CA GLU A 35 -26.54 -7.55 -8.09
C GLU A 35 -26.19 -6.50 -9.15
N MET A 36 -24.89 -6.21 -9.32
CA MET A 36 -24.39 -5.23 -10.28
C MET A 36 -24.27 -5.79 -11.70
N PRO A 37 -24.45 -4.94 -12.75
CA PRO A 37 -24.12 -5.33 -14.12
C PRO A 37 -22.65 -5.73 -14.23
N LEU A 38 -22.37 -6.84 -14.92
CA LEU A 38 -21.03 -7.44 -15.03
C LEU A 38 -19.94 -6.44 -15.46
N ALA A 39 -20.26 -5.56 -16.41
CA ALA A 39 -19.33 -4.52 -16.86
C ALA A 39 -18.98 -3.50 -15.75
N ALA A 40 -19.95 -3.15 -14.90
CA ALA A 40 -19.73 -2.23 -13.77
C ALA A 40 -18.92 -2.90 -12.65
N ALA A 41 -19.19 -4.18 -12.36
CA ALA A 41 -18.44 -4.96 -11.38
C ALA A 41 -16.96 -5.11 -11.79
N ILE A 42 -16.70 -5.46 -13.07
CA ILE A 42 -15.33 -5.55 -13.60
C ILE A 42 -14.62 -4.20 -13.53
N ALA A 43 -15.29 -3.11 -13.89
CA ALA A 43 -14.70 -1.78 -13.81
C ALA A 43 -14.35 -1.39 -12.36
N ALA A 44 -15.24 -1.68 -11.40
CA ALA A 44 -14.99 -1.44 -9.98
C ALA A 44 -13.78 -2.25 -9.49
N ILE A 45 -13.74 -3.55 -9.76
CA ILE A 45 -12.61 -4.42 -9.42
C ILE A 45 -11.32 -3.86 -10.00
N ALA A 46 -11.31 -3.47 -11.28
CA ALA A 46 -10.13 -2.91 -11.93
C ALA A 46 -9.62 -1.64 -11.22
N VAL A 47 -10.52 -0.72 -10.83
CA VAL A 47 -10.16 0.50 -10.10
C VAL A 47 -9.54 0.17 -8.74
N PHE A 48 -10.15 -0.74 -7.96
CA PHE A 48 -9.62 -1.12 -6.65
C PHE A 48 -8.29 -1.89 -6.74
N VAL A 49 -8.13 -2.77 -7.73
CA VAL A 49 -6.86 -3.48 -7.97
C VAL A 49 -5.74 -2.51 -8.34
N ILE A 50 -5.98 -1.61 -9.29
CA ILE A 50 -4.98 -0.62 -9.73
C ILE A 50 -4.64 0.32 -8.57
N GLY A 51 -5.66 0.81 -7.84
CA GLY A 51 -5.48 1.67 -6.67
C GLY A 51 -4.69 0.98 -5.55
N GLY A 52 -5.05 -0.25 -5.20
CA GLY A 52 -4.37 -1.03 -4.16
C GLY A 52 -2.91 -1.34 -4.50
N ILE A 53 -2.63 -1.76 -5.74
CA ILE A 53 -1.25 -1.97 -6.22
C ILE A 53 -0.48 -0.66 -6.22
N GLY A 54 -1.08 0.45 -6.67
CA GLY A 54 -0.43 1.76 -6.66
C GLY A 54 -0.02 2.20 -5.25
N VAL A 55 -0.91 2.03 -4.27
CA VAL A 55 -0.61 2.32 -2.85
C VAL A 55 0.51 1.43 -2.32
N LEU A 56 0.50 0.13 -2.64
CA LEU A 56 1.57 -0.78 -2.22
C LEU A 56 2.93 -0.43 -2.82
N ILE A 57 2.98 -0.08 -4.11
CA ILE A 57 4.22 0.36 -4.78
C ILE A 57 4.74 1.64 -4.12
N TYR A 58 3.86 2.60 -3.83
CA TYR A 58 4.24 3.83 -3.15
C TYR A 58 4.77 3.57 -1.73
N ALA A 59 4.08 2.73 -0.97
CA ALA A 59 4.50 2.32 0.36
C ALA A 59 5.89 1.64 0.33
N TRP A 60 6.11 0.75 -0.65
CA TRP A 60 7.39 0.07 -0.82
C TRP A 60 8.52 1.03 -1.20
N LYS A 61 8.24 2.01 -2.06
CA LYS A 61 9.20 3.07 -2.41
C LYS A 61 9.56 3.91 -1.18
N LEU A 62 8.57 4.31 -0.38
CA LEU A 62 8.80 5.06 0.87
C LEU A 62 9.66 4.26 1.86
N TRP A 63 9.39 2.96 1.99
CA TRP A 63 10.18 2.07 2.86
C TRP A 63 11.62 1.91 2.38
N ARG A 64 11.82 1.79 1.06
CA ARG A 64 13.15 1.70 0.45
C ARG A 64 13.93 3.00 0.59
N ASP A 65 13.27 4.14 0.45
CA ASP A 65 13.92 5.45 0.58
C ASP A 65 14.23 5.79 2.06
N ALA A 66 13.41 5.31 3.01
CA ALA A 66 13.72 5.39 4.44
C ALA A 66 14.95 4.56 4.82
N GLY A 67 15.08 3.34 4.29
CA GLY A 67 16.26 2.49 4.54
C GLY A 67 17.58 3.05 3.99
N LYS A 68 17.53 3.92 2.98
CA LYS A 68 18.71 4.62 2.46
C LYS A 68 19.13 5.82 3.31
N GLN A 69 18.20 6.41 4.06
CA GLN A 69 18.52 7.52 4.97
C GLN A 69 19.26 7.02 6.22
N ASP A 70 18.97 5.79 6.67
CA ASP A 70 19.70 5.17 7.79
C ASP A 70 21.15 4.77 7.43
N GLU A 71 21.48 4.54 6.15
CA GLU A 71 22.87 4.29 5.70
C GLU A 71 23.70 5.57 5.51
N THR A 72 23.09 6.76 5.65
CA THR A 72 23.76 8.05 5.44
C THR A 72 23.64 8.95 6.67
N GLU A 73 23.68 8.39 7.88
CA GLU A 73 24.16 9.12 9.05
C GLU A 73 25.69 8.99 9.07
N PRO A 74 26.47 9.98 8.60
CA PRO A 74 27.83 10.11 9.08
C PRO A 74 27.75 10.33 10.59
N GLU A 75 28.31 9.40 11.36
CA GLU A 75 28.80 9.69 12.69
C GLU A 75 29.72 10.91 12.60
N ASP A 76 29.21 12.11 12.88
CA ASP A 76 30.10 13.19 13.24
C ASP A 76 29.41 14.23 14.14
N GLU A 77 30.19 14.69 15.10
CA GLU A 77 29.94 15.80 16.04
C GLU A 77 29.08 15.54 17.29
N THR A 78 29.53 14.61 18.15
CA THR A 78 29.61 14.97 19.59
C THR A 78 31.02 15.41 19.93
N THR A 79 31.28 16.68 19.62
CA THR A 79 32.01 17.65 20.44
C THR A 79 33.08 17.11 21.41
N LEU A 80 34.33 17.29 21.01
CA LEU A 80 35.36 17.87 21.87
C LEU A 80 34.81 19.12 22.58
N LYS A 81 34.53 19.03 23.88
CA LYS A 81 34.75 20.09 24.87
C LYS A 81 34.53 19.59 26.29
#